data_AF-A0A8X6LP17-F1
#
_entry.id   AF-A0A8X6LP17-F1
#
_cell.length_a   1.000
_cell.length_b   1.000
_cell.length_c   1.000
_cell.angle_alpha   90.00
_cell.angle_beta   90.00
_cell.angle_gamma   90.00
#
_symmetry.space_group_name_H-M   'P 1'
#
loop_
_entity.id
_entity.type
_entity.pdbx_description
1 polymer ?
#
loop_
_entity_poly.entity_id
_entity_poly.type
_entity_poly.pdbx_seq_one_letter_code
_entity_poly.pdbx_strand_id
1 'polypeptide(L)'
;MKPSQLLQKLKTVATSDISESIIKTLWLEKLPESIKNNLVVSDENLGKLAVMADKISDMTLRTEIFATGKSSDLGEETSSKDQVLLD
;
A
#
# COMPACT_ATOMS: atom_id res chain seq x y z
N MET A 1 -4.89 -6.87 -5.96
CA MET A 1 -4.05 -7.79 -6.75
C MET A 1 -2.63 -7.62 -6.26
N LYS A 2 -1.90 -8.70 -5.94
CA LYS A 2 -0.52 -8.59 -5.44
C LYS A 2 0.47 -8.27 -6.58
N PRO A 3 1.51 -7.47 -6.34
CA PRO A 3 2.59 -7.25 -7.31
C PRO A 3 3.15 -8.54 -7.93
N SER A 4 3.32 -9.62 -7.15
CA SER A 4 3.74 -10.93 -7.66
C SER A 4 2.75 -11.55 -8.65
N GLN A 5 1.45 -11.41 -8.40
CA GLN A 5 0.40 -11.89 -9.31
C GLN A 5 0.39 -11.10 -10.61
N LEU A 6 0.61 -9.78 -10.54
CA LEU A 6 0.74 -8.94 -11.73
C LEU A 6 1.94 -9.37 -12.58
N LEU A 7 3.08 -9.63 -11.95
CA LEU A 7 4.27 -10.14 -12.65
C LEU A 7 3.98 -11.48 -13.34
N GLN A 8 3.32 -12.41 -12.65
CA GLN A 8 2.94 -13.71 -13.24
C GLN A 8 2.03 -13.52 -14.45
N LYS A 9 1.02 -12.66 -14.36
CA LYS A 9 0.15 -12.34 -15.50
C LYS A 9 0.93 -11.77 -16.67
N LEU A 10 1.86 -10.85 -16.42
CA LEU A 10 2.72 -10.31 -17.47
C LEU A 10 3.58 -11.40 -18.11
N LYS A 11 4.14 -12.33 -17.32
CA LYS A 11 4.89 -13.49 -17.84
C LYS A 11 4.02 -14.47 -18.62
N THR A 12 2.77 -14.66 -18.24
CA THR A 12 1.83 -15.55 -18.96
C THR A 12 1.38 -14.94 -20.29
N VAL A 13 1.21 -13.62 -20.34
CA VAL A 13 0.80 -12.90 -21.56
C VAL A 13 2.00 -12.62 -22.47
N ALA A 14 3.19 -12.46 -21.89
CA ALA A 14 4.41 -12.32 -22.65
C ALA A 14 4.69 -13.60 -23.44
N THR A 15 4.81 -13.46 -24.75
CA THR A 15 5.30 -14.51 -25.62
C THR A 15 6.81 -14.72 -25.35
N SER A 16 7.34 -15.90 -25.67
CA SER A 16 8.72 -16.33 -25.33
C SER A 16 9.84 -15.42 -25.86
N ASP A 17 9.51 -14.53 -26.78
CA ASP A 17 10.31 -13.51 -27.43
C ASP A 17 10.46 -12.22 -26.61
N ILE A 18 9.64 -12.01 -25.57
CA ILE A 18 9.75 -10.83 -24.70
C ILE A 18 10.82 -11.04 -23.63
N SER A 19 11.79 -10.12 -23.59
CA SER A 19 12.87 -10.13 -22.60
C SER A 19 12.36 -9.81 -21.19
N GLU A 20 12.99 -10.43 -20.17
CA GLU A 20 12.64 -10.19 -18.77
C GLU A 20 12.84 -8.71 -18.34
N SER A 21 13.75 -7.99 -19.00
CA SER A 21 13.94 -6.54 -18.81
C SER A 21 12.69 -5.73 -19.19
N ILE A 22 12.03 -6.07 -20.30
CA ILE A 22 10.80 -5.40 -20.74
C ILE A 22 9.66 -5.71 -19.78
N ILE A 23 9.54 -6.96 -19.36
CA ILE A 23 8.55 -7.39 -18.35
C ILE A 23 8.79 -6.63 -17.03
N LYS A 24 10.05 -6.48 -16.61
CA LYS A 24 10.42 -5.70 -15.41
C LYS A 24 9.99 -4.25 -15.54
N THR A 25 10.27 -3.60 -16.67
CA THR A 25 9.88 -2.20 -16.91
C THR A 25 8.36 -2.04 -16.86
N LEU A 26 7.60 -2.84 -17.63
CA LEU A 26 6.13 -2.81 -17.63
C LEU A 26 5.54 -3.09 -16.24
N TRP A 27 6.11 -4.04 -15.52
CA TRP A 27 5.69 -4.39 -14.17
C TRP A 27 5.89 -3.21 -13.22
N LEU A 28 7.08 -2.58 -13.23
CA LEU A 28 7.37 -1.40 -12.42
C LEU A 28 6.43 -0.24 -12.76
N GLU A 29 6.19 0.04 -14.05
CA GLU A 29 5.27 1.11 -14.49
C GLU A 29 3.86 0.95 -13.93
N LYS A 30 3.40 -0.29 -13.72
CA LYS A 30 2.08 -0.58 -13.12
C LYS A 30 2.06 -0.53 -11.60
N LEU A 31 3.19 -0.43 -10.92
CA LEU A 31 3.24 -0.29 -9.47
C LEU A 31 3.11 1.18 -9.03
N PRO A 32 2.53 1.41 -7.83
CA PRO A 32 2.59 2.70 -7.16
C PRO A 32 4.03 3.17 -6.93
N GLU A 33 4.22 4.48 -6.90
CA GLU A 33 5.54 5.10 -6.72
C GLU A 33 6.18 4.74 -5.37
N SER A 34 5.36 4.60 -4.31
CA SER A 34 5.80 4.15 -2.99
C SER A 34 6.51 2.79 -3.01
N ILE A 35 6.03 1.87 -3.86
CA ILE A 35 6.64 0.55 -4.02
C ILE A 35 7.84 0.64 -4.96
N LYS A 36 7.72 1.32 -6.10
CA LYS A 36 8.80 1.49 -7.08
C LYS A 36 10.08 2.05 -6.45
N ASN A 37 9.97 3.11 -5.65
CA ASN A 37 11.14 3.78 -5.08
C ASN A 37 11.95 2.85 -4.17
N ASN A 38 11.29 1.93 -3.47
CA ASN A 38 11.96 0.91 -2.67
C ASN A 38 12.60 -0.19 -3.54
N LEU A 39 11.92 -0.59 -4.62
CA LEU A 39 12.39 -1.65 -5.52
C LEU A 39 13.56 -1.20 -6.41
N VAL A 40 13.57 0.04 -6.89
CA VAL A 40 14.61 0.58 -7.78
C VAL A 40 15.97 0.65 -7.08
N VAL A 41 15.98 0.81 -5.76
CA VAL A 41 17.20 0.78 -4.93
C VAL A 41 17.75 -0.65 -4.79
N SER A 42 16.91 -1.66 -5.03
CA SER A 42 17.29 -3.06 -4.89
C SER A 42 17.77 -3.65 -6.22
N ASP A 43 19.03 -4.07 -6.30
CA ASP A 43 19.58 -4.77 -7.48
C ASP A 43 19.34 -6.29 -7.44
N GLU A 44 18.07 -6.66 -7.22
CA GLU A 44 17.67 -8.05 -7.07
C GLU A 44 16.96 -8.58 -8.32
N ASN A 45 16.86 -9.91 -8.43
CA ASN A 45 16.15 -10.55 -9.52
C ASN A 45 14.64 -10.24 -9.49
N LEU A 46 13.98 -10.33 -10.65
CA LEU A 46 12.58 -9.94 -10.81
C LEU A 46 11.63 -10.72 -9.87
N GLY A 47 11.94 -11.99 -9.59
CA GLY A 47 11.18 -12.81 -8.65
C GLY A 47 11.25 -12.30 -7.21
N LYS A 48 12.45 -11.94 -6.72
CA LYS A 48 12.67 -11.37 -5.40
C LYS A 48 12.09 -9.97 -5.28
N LEU A 49 12.22 -9.15 -6.32
CA LEU A 49 11.57 -7.84 -6.39
C LEU A 49 10.05 -7.98 -6.22
N ALA A 50 9.43 -8.96 -6.88
CA ALA A 50 8.01 -9.23 -6.69
C ALA A 50 7.63 -9.61 -5.26
N VAL A 51 8.44 -10.44 -4.59
CA VAL A 51 8.22 -10.79 -3.18
C VAL A 51 8.39 -9.56 -2.26
N MET A 52 9.37 -8.69 -2.52
CA MET A 52 9.53 -7.45 -1.77
C MET A 52 8.37 -6.48 -2.00
N ALA A 53 7.91 -6.36 -3.24
CA ALA A 53 6.77 -5.54 -3.60
C ALA A 53 5.49 -6.00 -2.87
N ASP A 54 5.27 -7.32 -2.79
CA ASP A 54 4.16 -7.90 -2.02
C ASP A 54 4.22 -7.50 -0.54
N LYS A 55 5.41 -7.58 0.08
CA LYS A 55 5.60 -7.18 1.48
C LYS A 55 5.30 -5.70 1.71
N ILE A 56 5.80 -4.82 0.83
CA ILE A 56 5.56 -3.37 0.91
C ILE A 56 4.07 -3.06 0.71
N SER A 57 3.42 -3.73 -0.24
CA SER A 57 1.98 -3.61 -0.48
C SER A 57 1.18 -4.06 0.75
N ASP A 58 1.53 -5.20 1.35
CA ASP A 58 0.87 -5.73 2.55
C ASP A 58 1.08 -4.80 3.76
N MET A 59 2.23 -4.12 3.87
CA MET A 59 2.51 -3.12 4.91
C MET A 59 1.70 -1.83 4.72
N THR A 60 1.61 -1.33 3.48
CA THR A 60 0.84 -0.11 3.16
C THR A 60 -0.64 -0.28 3.51
N LEU A 61 -1.21 -1.45 3.19
CA LEU A 61 -2.60 -1.79 3.53
C LEU A 61 -2.83 -1.78 5.05
N ARG A 62 -1.87 -2.22 5.87
CA ARG A 62 -2.02 -2.22 7.33
C ARG A 62 -2.11 -0.80 7.89
N THR A 63 -1.34 0.14 7.35
CA THR A 63 -1.34 1.54 7.81
C THR A 63 -2.66 2.25 7.51
N GLU A 64 -3.29 1.97 6.37
CA GLU A 64 -4.59 2.56 6.01
C GLU A 64 -5.73 2.10 6.94
N ILE A 65 -5.71 0.85 7.41
CA ILE A 65 -6.77 0.30 8.29
C ILE A 65 -6.76 0.99 9.67
N PHE A 66 -5.62 1.47 10.15
CA PHE A 66 -5.56 2.25 11.39
C PHE A 66 -6.06 3.69 11.25
N ALA A 67 -6.12 4.23 10.02
CA ALA A 67 -6.60 5.58 9.78
C ALA A 67 -8.14 5.69 9.84
N THR A 68 -8.86 4.56 9.75
CA THR A 68 -10.32 4.48 9.94
C THR A 68 -10.67 4.11 11.37
N GLY A 69 -10.11 4.84 12.34
CA GLY A 69 -10.41 4.71 13.78
C GLY A 69 -11.17 5.92 14.35
N LYS A 70 -11.94 6.63 13.53
CA LYS A 70 -12.71 7.81 13.98
C LYS A 70 -14.07 7.89 13.27
N SER A 71 -15.03 7.05 13.68
CA SER A 71 -16.46 7.33 13.47
C SER A 71 -17.37 6.37 14.25
N SER A 72 -17.28 6.44 15.58
CA SER A 72 -18.36 6.20 16.53
C SER A 72 -17.75 6.50 17.90
N ASP A 73 -18.19 7.53 18.62
CA ASP A 73 -19.39 7.43 19.44
C ASP A 73 -20.01 8.80 19.70
N LEU A 74 -21.30 8.73 20.02
CA LEU A 74 -22.31 9.77 20.14
C LEU A 74 -22.09 10.67 21.36
N GLY A 75 -22.70 11.84 21.32
CA GLY A 75 -22.44 12.93 22.25
C GLY A 75 -22.91 12.69 23.68
N GLU A 76 -22.34 13.49 24.58
CA GLU A 76 -23.07 14.04 25.72
C GLU A 76 -22.68 15.51 25.89
N GLU A 77 -23.68 16.34 25.64
CA GLU A 77 -23.82 17.71 26.11
C GLU A 77 -23.80 17.73 27.64
N THR A 78 -22.82 18.41 28.24
CA THR A 78 -23.04 19.09 29.54
C THR A 78 -22.41 20.48 29.50
N SER A 79 -23.11 21.40 28.83
CA SER A 79 -23.06 22.81 29.15
C SER A 79 -23.75 23.01 30.50
N SER A 80 -23.00 23.39 31.54
CA SER A 80 -23.40 24.36 32.60
C SER A 80 -22.36 24.36 33.73
N LYS A 81 -21.35 25.21 33.60
CA LYS A 81 -20.62 25.76 34.74
C LYS A 81 -20.93 27.24 34.76
N ASP A 82 -21.94 27.62 35.52
CA ASP A 82 -21.94 28.83 36.34
C ASP A 82 -23.24 28.88 37.16
N GLN A 83 -23.13 29.44 38.36
CA GLN A 83 -24.20 29.94 39.22
C GLN A 83 -24.73 29.05 40.36
N VAL A 84 -23.97 28.91 41.45
CA VAL A 84 -24.36 29.14 42.88
C VAL A 84 -23.01 29.28 43.64
N LEU A 85 -22.70 30.24 44.52
CA LEU A 85 -23.46 30.91 45.57
C LEU A 85 -22.71 32.19 46.01
N LEU A 86 -23.48 33.21 46.38
CA LEU A 86 -23.10 34.36 47.20
C LEU A 86 -22.32 33.95 48.47
N ASP A 87 -21.36 34.76 48.87
CA ASP A 87 -21.33 35.44 50.18
C ASP A 87 -20.44 36.69 50.08
#